data_AF-A0A9P7C5I8-F1
#
_entry.id   AF-A0A9P7C5I8-F1
#
_cell.length_a   1.000
_cell.length_b   1.000
_cell.length_c   1.000
_cell.angle_alpha   90.00
_cell.angle_beta   90.00
_cell.angle_gamma   90.00
#
_symmetry.space_group_name_H-M   'P 1'
#
loop_
_entity.id
_entity.type
_entity.pdbx_description
1 polymer ?
#
loop_
_entity_poly.entity_id
_entity_poly.type
_entity_poly.pdbx_seq_one_letter_code
_entity_poly.pdbx_strand_id
1 'polypeptide(L)'
;MLTNKFEGLKIKKPKAHEFMRDGCNLSMKQTTCWPETRTSKENVQKRYDWVVKWSNTDMDFSRNCIFIDEAGFDINMRASREWAPGGQMAITTTTTKALSHTILSAISSVGVGNLSIRVPK
;
A
#
# COMPACT_ATOMS: atom_id res chain seq x y z
N MET A 1 -11.72 37.73 4.39
CA MET A 1 -11.76 36.61 3.42
C MET A 1 -10.36 36.41 2.83
N LEU A 2 -9.79 35.21 2.94
CA LEU A 2 -8.44 34.89 2.43
C LEU A 2 -8.38 34.95 0.89
N THR A 3 -9.52 34.71 0.24
CA THR A 3 -9.72 34.74 -1.21
C THR A 3 -9.40 36.09 -1.86
N ASN A 4 -9.74 37.22 -1.22
CA ASN A 4 -9.46 38.56 -1.77
C ASN A 4 -7.95 38.88 -1.81
N LYS A 5 -7.12 38.22 -0.97
CA LYS A 5 -5.67 38.46 -0.93
C LYS A 5 -4.91 37.79 -2.09
N PHE A 6 -5.56 36.88 -2.79
CA PHE A 6 -4.96 36.08 -3.86
C PHE A 6 -5.68 36.24 -5.19
N GLU A 7 -6.57 37.24 -5.29
CA GLU A 7 -7.25 37.57 -6.53
C GLU A 7 -6.21 37.96 -7.61
N GLY A 8 -6.20 37.23 -8.73
CA GLY A 8 -5.22 37.42 -9.81
C GLY A 8 -3.90 36.65 -9.65
N LEU A 9 -3.70 35.87 -8.58
CA LEU A 9 -2.50 35.05 -8.40
C LEU A 9 -2.41 33.96 -9.49
N LYS A 10 -1.38 34.05 -10.34
CA LYS A 10 -1.05 33.02 -11.34
C LYS A 10 0.25 32.31 -10.96
N ILE A 11 0.13 31.12 -10.35
CA ILE A 11 1.30 30.27 -10.06
C ILE A 11 1.54 29.30 -11.22
N LYS A 12 2.79 29.24 -11.70
CA LYS A 12 3.21 28.21 -12.66
C LYS A 12 3.31 26.85 -11.96
N LYS A 13 2.87 25.77 -12.62
CA LYS A 13 2.94 24.39 -12.08
C LYS A 13 4.32 24.00 -11.53
N PRO A 14 5.46 24.29 -12.21
CA PRO A 14 6.78 23.96 -11.68
C PRO A 14 7.09 24.67 -10.36
N LYS A 15 6.63 25.92 -10.20
CA LYS A 15 6.89 26.69 -8.98
C LYS A 15 6.09 26.18 -7.79
N ALA A 16 4.85 25.72 -8.02
CA ALA A 16 4.07 25.02 -7.01
C ALA A 16 4.73 23.69 -6.61
N HIS A 17 5.23 22.92 -7.57
CA HIS A 17 5.94 21.67 -7.29
C HIS A 17 7.23 21.91 -6.50
N GLU A 18 8.06 22.87 -6.91
CA GLU A 18 9.28 23.28 -6.19
C GLU A 18 8.95 23.72 -4.77
N PHE A 19 7.91 24.54 -4.58
CA PHE A 19 7.48 24.97 -3.26
C PHE A 19 7.02 23.79 -2.38
N MET A 20 6.22 22.86 -2.92
CA MET A 20 5.82 21.66 -2.17
C MET A 20 7.02 20.79 -1.78
N ARG A 21 7.98 20.61 -2.70
CA ARG A 21 9.17 19.79 -2.45
C ARG A 21 10.12 20.45 -1.45
N ASP A 22 10.49 21.70 -1.70
CA ASP A 22 11.60 22.38 -1.01
C ASP A 22 11.08 23.25 0.16
N GLY A 23 9.96 23.93 -0.03
CA GLY A 23 9.35 24.80 0.99
C GLY A 23 8.53 24.04 2.03
N CYS A 24 7.83 22.99 1.62
CA CYS A 24 7.03 22.15 2.54
C CYS A 24 7.71 20.83 2.92
N ASN A 25 8.91 20.55 2.40
CA ASN A 25 9.63 19.28 2.61
C ASN A 25 8.76 18.04 2.29
N LEU A 26 7.95 18.11 1.24
CA LEU A 26 7.12 17.01 0.78
C LEU A 26 7.84 16.23 -0.32
N SER A 27 7.49 14.96 -0.44
CA SER A 27 8.01 14.05 -1.46
C SER A 27 6.86 13.29 -2.09
N MET A 28 6.86 13.18 -3.42
CA MET A 28 5.92 12.31 -4.13
C MET A 28 6.30 10.86 -3.90
N LYS A 29 5.44 10.11 -3.24
CA LYS A 29 5.67 8.71 -2.89
C LYS A 29 4.56 7.83 -3.43
N GLN A 30 4.90 6.59 -3.74
CA GLN A 30 3.90 5.58 -4.04
C GLN A 30 3.09 5.31 -2.77
N THR A 31 1.78 5.45 -2.90
CA THR A 31 0.86 5.22 -1.79
C THR A 31 0.70 3.74 -1.55
N THR A 32 0.72 3.34 -0.27
CA THR A 32 0.42 1.96 0.13
C THR A 32 -0.85 1.96 0.97
N CYS A 33 -1.79 1.08 0.63
CA CYS A 33 -3.02 0.94 1.39
C CYS A 33 -2.80 -0.07 2.53
N TRP A 34 -2.92 0.38 3.78
CA TRP A 34 -2.90 -0.51 4.93
C TRP A 34 -4.29 -0.56 5.57
N PRO A 35 -4.79 -1.76 5.91
CA PRO A 35 -5.99 -1.84 6.73
C PRO A 35 -5.67 -1.29 8.12
N GLU A 36 -6.58 -0.50 8.70
CA GLU A 36 -6.37 0.15 10.01
C GLU A 36 -6.03 -0.88 11.10
N THR A 37 -6.63 -2.06 11.00
CA THR A 37 -6.37 -3.19 11.88
C THR A 37 -4.90 -3.62 11.87
N ARG A 38 -4.15 -3.46 10.77
CA ARG A 38 -2.72 -3.83 10.68
C ARG A 38 -1.84 -3.02 11.65
N THR A 39 -2.24 -1.78 11.92
CA THR A 39 -1.47 -0.82 12.73
C THR A 39 -1.91 -0.82 14.20
N SER A 40 -2.93 -1.61 14.57
CA SER A 40 -3.35 -1.73 15.97
C SER A 40 -2.22 -2.34 16.82
N LYS A 41 -2.01 -1.81 18.03
CA LYS A 41 -0.96 -2.30 18.94
C LYS A 41 -1.07 -3.81 19.19
N GLU A 42 -2.29 -4.30 19.31
CA GLU A 42 -2.59 -5.72 19.49
C GLU A 42 -2.12 -6.56 18.30
N ASN A 43 -2.44 -6.16 17.06
CA ASN A 43 -2.02 -6.91 15.87
C ASN A 43 -0.52 -6.77 15.59
N VAL A 44 0.10 -5.66 15.98
CA VAL A 44 1.56 -5.52 15.97
C VAL A 44 2.19 -6.52 16.94
N GLN A 45 1.68 -6.64 18.18
CA GLN A 45 2.18 -7.60 19.16
C GLN A 45 1.98 -9.05 18.71
N LYS A 46 0.80 -9.40 18.21
CA LYS A 46 0.51 -10.75 17.67
C LYS A 46 1.47 -11.14 16.55
N ARG A 47 1.82 -10.21 15.65
CA ARG A 47 2.81 -10.46 14.60
C ARG A 47 4.21 -10.67 15.16
N TYR A 48 4.60 -9.87 16.15
CA TYR A 48 5.88 -10.03 16.84
C TYR A 48 5.98 -11.41 17.50
N ASP A 49 4.98 -11.80 18.30
CA ASP A 49 4.95 -13.08 19.00
C ASP A 49 4.98 -14.26 18.03
N TRP A 50 4.27 -14.15 16.90
CA TRP A 50 4.29 -15.15 15.84
C TRP A 50 5.69 -15.29 15.23
N VAL A 51 6.36 -14.18 14.87
CA VAL A 51 7.72 -14.19 14.30
C VAL A 51 8.70 -14.82 15.29
N VAL A 52 8.67 -14.41 16.56
CA VAL A 52 9.55 -14.97 17.61
C VAL A 52 9.30 -16.46 17.81
N LYS A 53 8.03 -16.89 17.80
CA LYS A 53 7.69 -18.31 17.93
C LYS A 53 8.31 -19.15 16.82
N TRP A 54 8.19 -18.72 15.57
CA TRP A 54 8.69 -19.49 14.42
C TRP A 54 10.19 -19.33 14.19
N SER A 55 10.80 -18.21 14.57
CA SER A 55 12.25 -18.04 14.48
C SER A 55 13.02 -19.01 15.37
N ASN A 56 12.38 -19.53 16.41
CA ASN A 56 12.95 -20.54 17.31
C ASN A 56 12.76 -21.98 16.80
N THR A 57 12.25 -22.17 15.59
CA THR A 57 12.05 -23.48 14.95
C THR A 57 12.94 -23.65 13.73
N ASP A 58 13.16 -24.88 13.27
CA ASP A 58 13.88 -25.18 12.02
C ASP A 58 13.01 -24.99 10.76
N MET A 59 12.04 -24.08 10.81
CA MET A 59 11.12 -23.83 9.71
C MET A 59 11.79 -23.03 8.60
N ASP A 60 12.18 -23.73 7.53
CA ASP A 60 12.61 -23.10 6.29
C ASP A 60 11.40 -22.75 5.41
N PHE A 61 10.95 -21.49 5.47
CA PHE A 61 9.86 -20.95 4.65
C PHE A 61 10.10 -21.06 3.14
N SER A 62 11.36 -21.21 2.71
CA SER A 62 11.66 -21.40 1.30
C SER A 62 11.40 -22.85 0.88
N ARG A 63 11.70 -23.84 1.72
CA ARG A 63 11.61 -25.27 1.32
C ARG A 63 10.32 -25.95 1.72
N ASN A 64 9.74 -25.55 2.85
CA ASN A 64 8.70 -26.33 3.54
C ASN A 64 7.31 -25.67 3.51
N CYS A 65 7.12 -24.61 2.70
CA CYS A 65 5.88 -23.83 2.71
C CYS A 65 5.31 -23.60 1.32
N ILE A 66 3.98 -23.68 1.25
CA ILE A 66 3.16 -23.17 0.16
C ILE A 66 2.32 -22.05 0.75
N PHE A 67 2.44 -20.85 0.19
CA PHE A 67 1.69 -19.67 0.56
C PHE A 67 0.45 -19.58 -0.30
N ILE A 68 -0.72 -19.47 0.34
CA ILE A 68 -2.00 -19.33 -0.34
C ILE A 68 -2.54 -17.94 0.00
N ASP A 69 -2.85 -17.16 -1.02
CA ASP A 69 -3.43 -15.82 -0.85
C ASP A 69 -4.43 -15.48 -1.96
N GLU A 70 -5.36 -14.59 -1.62
CA GLU A 70 -6.40 -14.08 -2.50
C GLU A 70 -6.19 -12.58 -2.75
N ALA A 71 -5.90 -12.21 -4.00
CA ALA A 71 -5.67 -10.84 -4.41
C ALA A 71 -6.78 -10.34 -5.36
N GLY A 72 -7.46 -9.26 -4.97
CA GLY A 72 -8.46 -8.59 -5.79
C GLY A 72 -7.85 -7.51 -6.68
N PHE A 73 -8.14 -7.55 -7.99
CA PHE A 73 -7.69 -6.62 -9.03
C PHE A 73 -8.89 -5.89 -9.64
N ASP A 74 -8.86 -4.57 -9.55
CA ASP A 74 -9.82 -3.67 -10.20
C ASP A 74 -9.19 -3.12 -11.49
N ILE A 75 -9.98 -2.95 -12.57
CA ILE A 75 -9.52 -2.32 -13.83
C ILE A 75 -8.99 -0.89 -13.62
N ASN A 76 -9.48 -0.22 -12.57
CA ASN A 76 -9.07 1.11 -12.19
C ASN A 76 -7.89 1.12 -11.20
N MET A 77 -7.38 -0.05 -10.80
CA MET A 77 -6.24 -0.14 -9.88
C MET A 77 -5.00 0.46 -10.55
N ARG A 78 -4.61 1.64 -10.07
CA ARG A 78 -3.41 2.35 -10.51
C ARG A 78 -2.53 2.57 -9.28
N ALA A 79 -1.21 2.54 -9.46
CA ALA A 79 -0.30 2.96 -8.41
C ALA A 79 -0.56 4.45 -8.13
N SER A 80 -1.26 4.75 -7.04
CA SER A 80 -1.47 6.11 -6.59
C SER A 80 -0.15 6.68 -6.09
N ARG A 81 0.08 7.95 -6.37
CA ARG A 81 1.19 8.71 -5.81
C ARG A 81 0.62 9.91 -5.10
N GLU A 82 1.02 10.07 -3.86
CA GLU A 82 0.60 11.19 -3.02
C GLU A 82 1.83 11.90 -2.44
N TRP A 83 1.65 13.17 -2.11
CA TRP A 83 2.65 13.93 -1.39
C TRP A 83 2.65 13.50 0.07
N ALA A 84 3.79 13.05 0.56
CA ALA A 84 4.00 12.75 1.97
C ALA A 84 5.24 13.51 2.49
N PRO A 85 5.29 13.81 3.80
CA PRO A 85 6.47 14.39 4.41
C PRO A 85 7.76 13.62 4.05
N GLY A 86 8.85 14.35 3.89
CA GLY A 86 10.19 13.78 3.71
C GLY A 86 10.45 12.70 4.76
N GLY A 87 10.91 11.52 4.31
CA GLY A 87 11.14 10.35 5.18
C GLY A 87 9.91 9.52 5.59
N GLN A 88 8.66 9.98 5.42
CA GLN A 88 7.46 9.22 5.81
C GLN A 88 6.79 8.50 4.63
N MET A 89 6.11 7.37 4.86
CA MET A 89 5.35 6.70 3.80
C MET A 89 4.03 7.43 3.52
N ALA A 90 3.58 7.42 2.27
CA ALA A 90 2.21 7.79 1.92
C ALA A 90 1.30 6.60 2.21
N ILE A 91 0.47 6.71 3.26
CA ILE A 91 -0.48 5.67 3.67
C ILE A 91 -1.89 6.23 3.54
N THR A 92 -2.75 5.50 2.84
CA THR A 92 -4.15 5.89 2.62
C THR A 92 -5.07 4.74 3.02
N THR A 93 -6.21 5.06 3.63
CA THR A 93 -7.26 4.08 3.94
C THR A 93 -8.09 3.82 2.67
N THR A 94 -8.30 2.55 2.33
CA THR A 94 -9.00 2.16 1.09
C THR A 94 -10.43 2.68 1.04
N THR A 95 -10.76 3.38 -0.05
CA THR A 95 -12.13 3.74 -0.44
C THR A 95 -12.63 2.77 -1.52
N THR A 96 -13.96 2.57 -1.55
CA THR A 96 -14.78 1.63 -2.33
C THR A 96 -14.16 1.11 -3.63
N LYS A 97 -14.03 -0.23 -3.72
CA LYS A 97 -13.52 -0.92 -4.92
C LYS A 97 -14.60 -1.00 -5.98
N ALA A 98 -14.27 -0.73 -7.25
CA ALA A 98 -15.16 -1.04 -8.36
C ALA A 98 -15.20 -2.57 -8.59
N LEU A 99 -15.93 -2.99 -9.62
CA LEU A 99 -16.03 -4.40 -9.99
C LEU A 99 -14.62 -4.99 -10.20
N SER A 100 -14.24 -5.96 -9.36
CA SER A 100 -12.89 -6.51 -9.31
C SER A 100 -12.89 -8.00 -9.64
N HIS A 101 -11.85 -8.43 -10.35
CA HIS A 101 -11.51 -9.84 -10.54
C HIS A 101 -10.65 -10.27 -9.37
N THR A 102 -10.84 -11.49 -8.89
CA THR A 102 -10.04 -11.98 -7.79
C THR A 102 -9.22 -13.18 -8.21
N ILE A 103 -7.95 -13.20 -7.83
CA ILE A 103 -7.02 -14.29 -8.13
C ILE A 103 -6.66 -14.96 -6.82
N LEU A 104 -6.95 -16.26 -6.72
CA LEU A 104 -6.47 -17.12 -5.65
C LEU A 104 -5.23 -17.84 -6.15
N SER A 105 -4.11 -17.74 -5.44
CA SER A 105 -2.85 -18.37 -5.84
C SER A 105 -2.23 -19.14 -4.70
N ALA A 106 -1.57 -20.24 -5.06
CA ALA A 106 -0.71 -21.03 -4.19
C ALA A 106 0.72 -20.97 -4.74
N ILE A 107 1.65 -20.40 -4.00
CA ILE A 107 3.04 -20.17 -4.42
C ILE A 107 4.03 -20.76 -3.40
N SER A 108 5.19 -21.17 -3.87
CA SER A 108 6.34 -21.57 -3.04
C SER A 108 7.61 -20.91 -3.57
N SER A 109 8.76 -21.15 -2.93
CA SER A 109 10.05 -20.65 -3.44
C SER A 109 10.41 -21.19 -4.83
N VAL A 110 9.85 -22.35 -5.21
CA VAL A 110 10.09 -23.01 -6.50
C VAL A 110 9.24 -22.36 -7.60
N GLY A 111 8.11 -21.76 -7.25
CA GLY A 111 7.25 -21.05 -8.20
C GLY A 111 5.77 -21.11 -7.85
N VAL A 112 4.93 -20.92 -8.87
CA VAL A 112 3.47 -20.95 -8.74
C VAL A 112 3.01 -22.40 -8.85
N GLY A 113 2.39 -22.92 -7.79
CA GLY A 113 1.82 -24.27 -7.76
C GLY A 113 0.42 -24.33 -8.37
N ASN A 114 -0.43 -23.35 -8.05
CA ASN A 114 -1.76 -23.25 -8.64
C ASN A 114 -2.23 -21.78 -8.69
N LEU A 115 -3.02 -21.45 -9.70
CA LEU A 115 -3.65 -20.13 -9.83
C LEU A 115 -5.07 -20.30 -10.36
N SER A 116 -6.03 -19.71 -9.67
CA SER A 116 -7.44 -19.72 -10.02
C SER A 116 -7.98 -18.29 -10.07
N ILE A 117 -8.79 -18.01 -11.09
CA ILE A 117 -9.38 -16.69 -11.31
C ILE A 117 -10.88 -16.77 -11.05
N ARG A 118 -11.36 -15.88 -10.19
CA ARG A 118 -12.78 -15.65 -9.94
C ARG A 118 -13.21 -14.37 -10.64
N VAL A 119 -14.03 -14.52 -11.68
CA VAL A 119 -14.62 -13.42 -12.42
C VAL A 119 -15.84 -12.90 -11.64
N PRO A 120 -16.00 -11.57 -11.49
CA PRO A 120 -17.19 -11.00 -10.86
C PRO A 120 -18.44 -11.33 -11.69
N LYS A 121 -19.57 -11.57 -11.01
CA LYS A 121 -20.88 -11.77 -11.65
C LYS A 121 -21.49 -10.44 -12.07
#